data_AF-A0A0D0AEN1-F1
#
_entry.id   AF-A0A0D0AEN1-F1
#
_cell.length_a   1.000
_cell.length_b   1.000
_cell.length_c   1.000
_cell.angle_alpha   90.00
_cell.angle_beta   90.00
_cell.angle_gamma   90.00
#
_symmetry.space_group_name_H-M   'P 1'
#
loop_
_entity.id
_entity.type
_entity.pdbx_description
1 polymer ?
#
loop_
_entity_poly.entity_id
_entity_poly.type
_entity_poly.pdbx_seq_one_letter_code
_entity_poly.pdbx_strand_id
1 'polypeptide(L)'
;MLFIHALREAHLDDGVGLKGEALERLRNPPSYPATVDDPGINFALSMFLALKHSSEAAYEDIRTAAHRCFPGGVDSLVDHMCINTCVTFVGPYADREACLRYDQIKLRKSRGKVKVPQAVFHTIPIGPQMQALWRDPDSAHQMQYRK
;
A
#
# COMPACT_ATOMS: atom_id res chain seq x y z
N MET A 1 -26.33 -6.52 4.88
CA MET A 1 -26.68 -6.78 3.46
C MET A 1 -25.67 -6.14 2.50
N LEU A 2 -25.47 -4.81 2.51
CA LEU A 2 -24.57 -4.11 1.57
C LEU A 2 -23.13 -4.66 1.51
N PHE A 3 -22.48 -4.89 2.66
CA PHE A 3 -21.12 -5.44 2.70
C PHE A 3 -21.01 -6.85 2.13
N ILE A 4 -21.98 -7.73 2.43
CA ILE A 4 -21.98 -9.10 1.92
C ILE A 4 -22.12 -9.09 0.40
N HIS A 5 -22.97 -8.22 -0.15
CA HIS A 5 -23.10 -8.07 -1.59
C HIS A 5 -21.81 -7.51 -2.22
N ALA A 6 -21.23 -6.47 -1.64
CA ALA A 6 -19.96 -5.90 -2.11
C ALA A 6 -18.81 -6.94 -2.13
N LEU A 7 -18.75 -7.84 -1.13
CA LEU A 7 -17.75 -8.93 -1.12
C LEU A 7 -18.01 -9.99 -2.19
N ARG A 8 -19.29 -10.29 -2.49
CA ARG A 8 -19.65 -11.28 -3.52
C ARG A 8 -19.37 -10.78 -4.93
N GLU A 9 -19.61 -9.49 -5.16
CA GLU A 9 -19.37 -8.84 -6.46
C GLU A 9 -17.95 -8.27 -6.58
N ALA A 10 -17.06 -8.48 -5.59
CA ALA A 10 -15.72 -7.92 -5.60
C ALA A 10 -14.92 -8.46 -6.79
N HIS A 11 -14.34 -7.55 -7.58
CA HIS A 11 -13.54 -7.87 -8.75
C HIS A 11 -12.34 -6.94 -8.82
N LEU A 12 -11.23 -7.43 -9.37
CA LEU A 12 -9.99 -6.66 -9.49
C LEU A 12 -10.08 -5.50 -10.49
N ASP A 13 -11.15 -5.43 -11.30
CA ASP A 13 -11.36 -4.42 -12.36
C ASP A 13 -12.33 -3.30 -11.96
N ASP A 14 -12.72 -3.21 -10.69
CA ASP A 14 -13.68 -2.21 -10.21
C ASP A 14 -13.12 -0.77 -10.14
N GLY A 15 -11.84 -0.61 -10.50
CA GLY A 15 -11.13 0.66 -10.46
C GLY A 15 -10.69 1.09 -9.06
N VAL A 16 -10.82 0.21 -8.07
CA VAL A 16 -10.38 0.40 -6.67
C VAL A 16 -9.16 -0.48 -6.40
N GLY A 17 -8.23 0.00 -5.57
CA GLY A 17 -7.03 -0.76 -5.19
C GLY A 17 -5.91 -0.72 -6.24
N LEU A 18 -5.34 -1.89 -6.59
CA LEU A 18 -4.17 -2.01 -7.46
C LEU A 18 -4.50 -1.57 -8.89
N LYS A 19 -3.59 -0.82 -9.53
CA LYS A 19 -3.76 -0.28 -10.88
C LYS A 19 -2.47 -0.40 -11.69
N GLY A 20 -2.59 -0.23 -13.01
CA GLY A 20 -1.46 -0.21 -13.93
C GLY A 20 -0.62 -1.48 -13.86
N GLU A 21 0.70 -1.32 -13.88
CA GLU A 21 1.66 -2.42 -13.86
C GLU A 21 1.46 -3.36 -12.66
N ALA A 22 1.10 -2.83 -11.49
CA ALA A 22 0.92 -3.64 -10.29
C ALA A 22 -0.26 -4.61 -10.41
N LEU A 23 -1.37 -4.18 -11.04
CA LEU A 23 -2.52 -5.04 -11.32
C LEU A 23 -2.20 -6.03 -12.46
N GLU A 24 -1.50 -5.57 -13.50
CA GLU A 24 -1.08 -6.43 -14.60
C GLU A 24 -0.18 -7.57 -14.13
N ARG A 25 0.82 -7.26 -13.29
CA ARG A 25 1.69 -8.26 -12.66
C ARG A 25 0.94 -9.19 -11.72
N LEU A 26 -0.10 -8.70 -11.04
CA LEU A 26 -0.96 -9.57 -10.24
C LEU A 26 -1.69 -10.61 -11.11
N ARG A 27 -2.08 -10.26 -12.33
CA ARG A 27 -2.72 -11.21 -13.27
C ARG A 27 -1.72 -12.12 -13.96
N ASN A 28 -0.56 -11.56 -14.31
CA ASN A 28 0.49 -12.21 -15.08
C ASN A 28 1.78 -12.23 -14.23
N PRO A 29 1.86 -13.07 -13.19
CA PRO A 29 3.03 -13.13 -12.34
C PRO A 29 4.27 -13.52 -13.15
N PRO A 30 5.42 -12.86 -12.92
CA PRO A 30 6.68 -13.32 -13.47
C PRO A 30 6.98 -14.75 -12.98
N SER A 31 7.48 -15.61 -13.87
CA SER A 31 7.78 -17.01 -13.55
C SER A 31 9.21 -17.26 -13.09
N TYR A 32 10.11 -16.29 -13.27
CA TYR A 32 11.50 -16.37 -12.83
C TYR A 32 11.63 -16.02 -11.33
N PRO A 33 12.64 -16.55 -10.63
CA PRO A 33 12.91 -16.23 -9.23
C PRO A 33 12.99 -14.72 -8.98
N ALA A 34 12.51 -14.27 -7.82
CA ALA A 34 12.70 -12.87 -7.42
C ALA A 34 14.15 -12.69 -6.97
N THR A 35 14.88 -11.75 -7.58
CA THR A 35 16.23 -11.39 -7.15
C THR A 35 16.25 -9.98 -6.59
N VAL A 36 17.16 -9.74 -5.65
CA VAL A 36 17.40 -8.44 -5.00
C VAL A 36 18.75 -7.93 -5.46
N ASP A 37 18.93 -7.82 -6.78
CA ASP A 37 20.20 -7.40 -7.37
C ASP A 37 20.24 -5.90 -7.67
N ASP A 38 19.09 -5.22 -7.54
CA ASP A 38 19.01 -3.78 -7.77
C ASP A 38 19.79 -3.01 -6.69
N PRO A 39 20.76 -2.16 -7.08
CA PRO A 39 21.53 -1.36 -6.12
C PRO A 39 20.66 -0.43 -5.27
N GLY A 40 19.56 0.08 -5.82
CA GLY A 40 18.60 0.93 -5.10
C GLY A 40 17.85 0.16 -4.02
N ILE A 41 17.38 -1.05 -4.32
CA ILE A 41 16.72 -1.92 -3.33
C ILE A 41 17.71 -2.31 -2.22
N ASN A 42 18.94 -2.69 -2.56
CA ASN A 42 19.96 -3.02 -1.56
C ASN A 42 20.29 -1.83 -0.64
N PHE A 43 20.42 -0.63 -1.23
CA PHE A 43 20.58 0.60 -0.45
C PHE A 43 19.39 0.83 0.48
N ALA A 44 18.16 0.72 -0.02
CA ALA A 44 16.94 0.92 0.77
C ALA A 44 16.82 -0.07 1.94
N LEU A 45 17.15 -1.35 1.73
CA LEU A 45 17.15 -2.37 2.78
C LEU A 45 18.23 -2.09 3.83
N SER A 46 19.45 -1.77 3.39
CA SER A 46 20.57 -1.45 4.28
C SER A 46 20.26 -0.23 5.15
N MET A 47 19.67 0.80 4.52
CA MET A 47 19.19 2.00 5.19
C MET A 47 18.10 1.68 6.21
N PHE A 48 17.07 0.90 5.84
CA PHE A 48 16.01 0.51 6.77
C PHE A 48 16.56 -0.22 8.01
N LEU A 49 17.49 -1.15 7.81
CA LEU A 49 18.14 -1.88 8.91
C LEU A 49 18.99 -0.94 9.79
N ALA A 50 19.72 -0.01 9.18
CA ALA A 50 20.54 0.96 9.91
C ALA A 50 19.70 1.96 10.73
N LEU A 51 18.53 2.36 10.21
CA LEU A 51 17.67 3.37 10.82
C LEU A 51 16.63 2.80 11.80
N LYS A 52 16.64 1.49 12.07
CA LYS A 52 15.63 0.81 12.90
C LYS A 52 15.41 1.46 14.29
N HIS A 53 16.44 2.11 14.83
CA HIS A 53 16.41 2.81 16.13
C HIS A 53 16.58 4.33 16.03
N SER A 54 16.55 4.87 14.81
CA SER A 54 16.67 6.31 14.57
C SER A 54 15.34 7.03 14.79
N SER A 55 15.38 8.35 14.85
CA SER A 55 14.18 9.17 14.92
C SER A 55 13.43 9.18 13.58
N GLU A 56 12.12 9.42 13.64
CA GLU A 56 11.29 9.63 12.45
C GLU A 56 11.84 10.77 11.56
N ALA A 57 12.37 11.83 12.17
CA ALA A 57 13.02 12.92 11.45
C ALA A 57 14.24 12.44 10.62
N ALA A 58 15.11 11.61 11.20
CA ALA A 58 16.25 11.05 10.49
C ALA A 58 15.80 10.12 9.35
N TYR A 59 14.72 9.35 9.54
CA TYR A 59 14.12 8.54 8.49
C TYR A 59 13.65 9.41 7.31
N GLU A 60 12.91 10.48 7.58
CA GLU A 60 12.37 11.35 6.52
C GLU A 60 13.46 12.11 5.74
N ASP A 61 14.51 12.58 6.41
CA ASP A 61 15.65 13.24 5.76
C ASP A 61 16.34 12.28 4.76
N ILE A 62 16.60 11.05 5.20
CA ILE A 62 17.30 10.07 4.36
C ILE A 62 16.38 9.52 3.27
N ARG A 63 15.11 9.27 3.57
CA ARG A 63 14.10 8.90 2.56
C ARG A 63 14.01 9.94 1.45
N THR A 64 13.99 11.23 1.81
CA THR A 64 13.97 12.34 0.86
C THR A 64 15.22 12.35 -0.02
N ALA A 65 16.40 12.08 0.56
CA ALA A 65 17.64 11.97 -0.20
C ALA A 65 17.63 10.74 -1.14
N ALA A 66 17.17 9.58 -0.65
CA ALA A 66 17.10 8.33 -1.41
C ALA A 66 16.19 8.45 -2.64
N HIS A 67 15.03 9.09 -2.50
CA HIS A 67 14.09 9.30 -3.61
C HIS A 67 14.69 10.11 -4.77
N ARG A 68 15.71 10.94 -4.54
CA ARG A 68 16.38 11.69 -5.61
C ARG A 68 17.33 10.82 -6.42
N CYS A 69 17.89 9.79 -5.81
CA CYS A 69 18.90 8.93 -6.42
C CYS A 69 18.31 7.65 -7.04
N PHE A 70 17.19 7.17 -6.49
CA PHE A 70 16.57 5.92 -6.90
C PHE A 70 15.09 6.16 -7.25
N PRO A 71 14.75 6.34 -8.55
CA PRO A 71 13.37 6.45 -8.98
C PRO A 71 12.72 5.05 -8.92
N GLY A 72 11.96 4.80 -7.85
CA GLY A 72 11.25 3.55 -7.62
C GLY A 72 11.07 3.28 -6.14
N GLY A 73 9.95 2.68 -5.74
CA GLY A 73 9.65 2.42 -4.33
C GLY A 73 8.55 1.38 -4.17
N VAL A 74 8.38 0.89 -2.94
CA VAL A 74 7.26 0.03 -2.57
C VAL A 74 6.11 0.93 -2.14
N ASP A 75 5.08 1.01 -2.97
CA ASP A 75 3.86 1.75 -2.66
C ASP A 75 2.81 0.84 -2.03
N SER A 76 2.07 1.40 -1.08
CA SER A 76 0.89 0.77 -0.49
C SER A 76 -0.37 1.37 -1.11
N LEU A 77 -1.48 0.63 -1.01
CA LEU A 77 -2.79 1.21 -1.30
C LEU A 77 -3.18 2.09 -0.12
N VAL A 78 -3.44 3.37 -0.40
CA VAL A 78 -3.74 4.36 0.63
C VAL A 78 -5.20 4.75 0.53
N ASP A 79 -5.95 4.46 1.59
CA ASP A 79 -7.36 4.85 1.72
C ASP A 79 -7.54 5.79 2.91
N HIS A 80 -8.50 6.70 2.79
CA HIS A 80 -8.84 7.57 3.92
C HIS A 80 -9.61 6.76 4.98
N MET A 81 -9.39 7.08 6.25
CA MET A 81 -10.09 6.43 7.35
C MET A 81 -10.56 7.43 8.40
N CYS A 82 -11.50 6.95 9.21
CA CYS A 82 -12.03 7.67 10.36
C CYS A 82 -11.04 7.62 11.54
N ILE A 83 -10.64 8.78 12.05
CA ILE A 83 -9.70 8.88 13.19
C ILE A 83 -10.23 8.13 14.42
N ASN A 84 -9.33 7.47 15.16
CA ASN A 84 -9.65 6.67 16.35
C ASN A 84 -10.59 5.48 16.07
N THR A 85 -10.68 5.03 14.82
CA THR A 85 -11.43 3.83 14.45
C THR A 85 -10.63 3.00 13.46
N CYS A 86 -11.02 1.74 13.28
CA CYS A 86 -10.52 0.90 12.19
C CYS A 86 -11.43 0.96 10.93
N VAL A 87 -12.23 2.03 10.78
CA VAL A 87 -13.20 2.15 9.69
C VAL A 87 -12.62 2.99 8.55
N THR A 88 -12.37 2.33 7.43
CA THR A 88 -11.88 2.93 6.19
C THR A 88 -13.05 3.34 5.29
N PHE A 89 -12.92 4.45 4.57
CA PHE A 89 -13.95 4.96 3.65
C PHE A 89 -13.88 4.26 2.29
N VAL A 90 -14.20 2.97 2.28
CA VAL A 90 -14.21 2.09 1.10
C VAL A 90 -15.54 1.33 0.99
N GLY A 91 -15.81 0.76 -0.18
CA GLY A 91 -17.01 -0.04 -0.44
C GLY A 91 -18.29 0.71 -0.04
N PRO A 92 -19.20 0.10 0.75
CA PRO A 92 -20.43 0.76 1.21
C PRO A 92 -20.23 2.05 2.04
N TYR A 93 -19.00 2.36 2.46
CA TYR A 93 -18.66 3.58 3.20
C TYR A 93 -17.87 4.62 2.38
N ALA A 94 -17.67 4.42 1.07
CA ALA A 94 -16.89 5.33 0.22
C ALA A 94 -17.36 6.81 0.28
N ASP A 95 -18.67 7.02 0.41
CA ASP A 95 -19.30 8.35 0.44
C ASP A 95 -19.65 8.84 1.84
N ARG A 96 -19.22 8.12 2.89
CA ARG A 96 -19.50 8.53 4.28
C ARG A 96 -18.68 9.78 4.64
N GLU A 97 -19.38 10.79 5.15
CA GLU A 97 -18.76 12.01 5.70
C GLU A 97 -18.92 12.12 7.23
N ALA A 98 -19.79 11.31 7.83
CA ALA A 98 -20.24 11.43 9.23
C ALA A 98 -19.12 11.25 10.26
N CYS A 99 -18.14 10.40 10.00
CA CYS A 99 -16.89 10.45 10.74
C CYS A 99 -15.96 11.40 10.02
N LEU A 100 -15.81 12.62 10.52
CA LEU A 100 -15.12 13.77 9.92
C LEU A 100 -13.88 13.41 9.09
N ARG A 101 -14.15 13.02 7.83
CA ARG A 101 -13.19 12.47 6.85
C ARG A 101 -11.99 13.39 6.59
N TYR A 102 -12.16 14.68 6.87
CA TYR A 102 -11.17 15.73 6.66
C TYR A 102 -10.87 16.53 7.92
N ASP A 103 -9.65 17.08 7.98
CA ASP A 103 -9.20 18.05 8.97
C ASP A 103 -10.14 19.26 8.97
N GLN A 104 -10.92 19.41 10.04
CA GLN A 104 -11.95 20.43 10.14
C GLN A 104 -11.38 21.85 10.22
N ILE A 105 -10.16 22.01 10.74
CA ILE A 105 -9.50 23.31 10.81
C ILE A 105 -9.13 23.76 9.40
N LYS A 106 -8.50 22.87 8.62
CA LYS A 106 -8.11 23.17 7.22
C LYS A 106 -9.35 23.34 6.32
N LEU A 107 -10.36 22.51 6.51
CA LEU A 107 -11.62 22.59 5.76
C LEU A 107 -12.35 23.91 6.04
N ARG A 108 -12.48 24.31 7.32
CA ARG A 108 -13.12 25.58 7.70
C ARG A 108 -12.34 26.79 7.20
N LYS A 109 -11.00 26.81 7.39
CA LYS A 109 -10.13 27.91 6.92
C LYS A 109 -10.22 28.10 5.40
N SER A 110 -10.32 27.00 4.66
CA SER A 110 -10.44 27.04 3.19
C SER A 110 -11.87 27.23 2.68
N ARG A 111 -12.86 27.41 3.57
CA ARG A 111 -14.30 27.47 3.22
C ARG A 111 -14.76 26.26 2.39
N GLY A 112 -14.31 25.07 2.78
CA GLY A 112 -14.67 23.82 2.14
C GLY A 112 -13.81 23.43 0.92
N LYS A 113 -12.84 24.26 0.51
CA LYS A 113 -12.05 24.04 -0.71
C LYS A 113 -10.92 23.02 -0.52
N VAL A 114 -10.31 22.99 0.66
CA VAL A 114 -9.15 22.13 0.96
C VAL A 114 -9.62 20.98 1.85
N LYS A 115 -9.57 19.78 1.29
CA LYS A 115 -9.97 18.52 1.93
C LYS A 115 -8.72 17.69 2.24
N VAL A 116 -8.13 17.89 3.42
CA VAL A 116 -6.99 17.08 3.88
C VAL A 116 -7.52 15.94 4.74
N PRO A 117 -7.20 14.67 4.46
CA PRO A 117 -7.62 13.55 5.30
C PRO A 117 -7.04 13.64 6.71
N GLN A 118 -7.80 13.24 7.73
CA GLN A 118 -7.30 13.21 9.11
C GLN A 118 -6.44 11.99 9.41
N ALA A 119 -6.76 10.86 8.78
CA ALA A 119 -6.05 9.60 8.93
C ALA A 119 -6.14 8.81 7.62
N VAL A 120 -5.14 7.97 7.39
CA VAL A 120 -5.07 7.07 6.24
C VAL A 120 -4.77 5.65 6.70
N PHE A 121 -5.33 4.68 5.99
CA PHE A 121 -5.00 3.28 6.13
C PHE A 121 -4.10 2.86 4.97
N HIS A 122 -3.00 2.18 5.30
CA HIS A 122 -2.11 1.59 4.32
C HIS A 122 -2.41 0.11 4.20
N THR A 123 -2.97 -0.30 3.05
CA THR A 123 -3.17 -1.71 2.72
C THR A 123 -1.98 -2.21 1.92
N ILE A 124 -1.33 -3.26 2.42
CA ILE A 124 -0.29 -4.01 1.70
C ILE A 124 -0.96 -5.27 1.13
N PRO A 125 -1.19 -5.35 -0.19
CA PRO A 125 -1.89 -6.50 -0.77
C PRO A 125 -1.10 -7.79 -0.58
N ILE A 126 -1.81 -8.86 -0.22
CA ILE A 126 -1.21 -10.20 -0.03
C ILE A 126 -0.86 -10.86 -1.37
N GLY A 127 -1.58 -10.54 -2.44
CA GLY A 127 -1.39 -11.13 -3.78
C GLY A 127 0.05 -11.06 -4.29
N PRO A 128 0.66 -9.87 -4.41
CA PRO A 128 2.06 -9.74 -4.85
C PRO A 128 3.06 -10.47 -3.95
N GLN A 129 2.80 -10.54 -2.64
CA GLN A 129 3.66 -11.26 -1.70
C GLN A 129 3.58 -12.78 -1.94
N MET A 130 2.38 -13.33 -2.11
CA MET A 130 2.20 -14.74 -2.46
C MET A 130 2.85 -15.09 -3.79
N GLN A 131 2.79 -14.19 -4.78
CA GLN A 131 3.48 -14.40 -6.05
C GLN A 131 5.00 -14.44 -5.87
N ALA A 132 5.58 -13.55 -5.07
CA ALA A 132 7.01 -13.58 -4.76
C ALA A 132 7.42 -14.88 -4.07
N LEU A 133 6.65 -15.33 -3.07
CA LEU A 133 6.88 -16.62 -2.38
C LEU A 133 6.71 -17.81 -3.32
N TRP A 134 5.75 -17.75 -4.24
CA TRP A 134 5.56 -18.79 -5.24
C TRP A 134 6.73 -18.88 -6.23
N ARG A 135 7.38 -17.74 -6.53
CA ARG A 135 8.51 -17.66 -7.47
C ARG A 135 9.80 -18.25 -6.91
N ASP A 136 10.01 -18.11 -5.60
CA ASP A 136 11.17 -18.64 -4.89
C ASP A 136 11.11 -20.18 -4.77
N PRO A 137 12.13 -20.93 -5.23
CA PRO A 137 12.11 -22.40 -5.20
C PRO A 137 11.96 -23.01 -3.81
N ASP A 138 12.66 -22.46 -2.82
CA ASP A 138 12.65 -22.99 -1.45
C ASP A 138 11.29 -22.76 -0.79
N SER A 139 10.77 -21.52 -0.88
CA SER A 139 9.43 -21.17 -0.41
C SER A 139 8.35 -21.97 -1.13
N ALA A 140 8.45 -22.15 -2.45
CA ALA A 140 7.49 -22.94 -3.23
C ALA A 140 7.49 -24.42 -2.82
N HIS A 141 8.65 -24.98 -2.49
CA HIS A 141 8.77 -26.34 -1.97
C HIS A 141 8.16 -26.46 -0.57
N GLN A 142 8.53 -25.57 0.36
CA GLN A 142 8.02 -25.56 1.75
C GLN A 142 6.51 -25.38 1.81
N MET A 143 5.96 -24.52 0.93
CA MET A 143 4.52 -24.22 0.86
C MET A 143 3.76 -25.19 -0.05
N GLN A 144 4.43 -26.18 -0.65
CA GLN A 144 3.84 -27.16 -1.56
C GLN A 144 3.09 -26.54 -2.75
N TYR A 145 3.55 -25.38 -3.20
CA TYR A 145 2.94 -24.62 -4.29
C TYR A 145 3.17 -25.26 -5.67
N ARG A 146 4.30 -25.94 -5.83
CA ARG A 146 4.70 -26.65 -7.05
C ARG A 146 4.77 -28.13 -6.68
N LYS A 147 3.81 -28.92 -7.18
CA LYS A 147 3.82 -30.37 -7.05
C LYS A 147 4.75 -30.99 -8.07
#